data_AF-A0A538RHD4-F1
#
_entry.id   AF-A0A538RHD4-F1
#
_cell.length_a   1.000
_cell.length_b   1.000
_cell.length_c   1.000
_cell.angle_alpha   90.00
_cell.angle_beta   90.00
_cell.angle_gamma   90.00
#
_symmetry.space_group_name_H-M   'P 1'
#
loop_
_entity.id
_entity.type
_entity.pdbx_description
1 polymer ?
#
loop_
_entity_poly.entity_id
_entity_poly.type
_entity_poly.pdbx_seq_one_letter_code
_entity_poly.pdbx_strand_id
1 'polypeptide(L)'
;MRTTDIGWQRRAGFAVVALLVAALGPSLAAPAHAQSFSTTDLAGTWAFVQLATPAGAFGNTSVRSYSGQVTFDGNGVGSPGGDPFNLIDDQSQTYTITSGSLTLGADGQAQGAFAFNDDPDLTDFVVSGARMLTDKHTIVGTATILGQIGLFNLVKLEPSQSFTLNDDLAADWHYSELTPSNDLARTAPGSVAGDAAWVTGSIRFHPDNGCTDAALTLADGTVRAEATDPLNPFG
;
A
#
# COMPACT_ATOMS: atom_id res chain seq x y z
N MET A 1 -49.17 5.52 -73.75
CA MET A 1 -48.98 6.25 -72.47
C MET A 1 -48.51 5.23 -71.45
N ARG A 2 -47.19 5.00 -71.30
CA ARG A 2 -46.26 5.68 -70.36
C ARG A 2 -46.86 5.97 -68.98
N THR A 3 -46.48 5.13 -68.00
CA THR A 3 -45.75 5.45 -66.73
C THR A 3 -45.63 4.15 -65.91
N THR A 4 -44.51 3.43 -65.94
CA THR A 4 -43.35 3.44 -64.99
C THR A 4 -43.65 3.07 -63.54
N ASP A 5 -43.14 1.88 -63.17
CA ASP A 5 -42.29 1.53 -62.02
C ASP A 5 -42.65 1.93 -60.57
N ILE A 6 -42.43 1.02 -59.61
CA ILE A 6 -41.25 0.95 -58.71
C ILE A 6 -41.57 0.05 -57.50
N GLY A 7 -40.85 -1.07 -57.41
CA GLY A 7 -40.14 -1.50 -56.19
C GLY A 7 -40.94 -1.87 -54.94
N TRP A 8 -41.38 -3.13 -54.84
CA TRP A 8 -41.58 -3.82 -53.55
C TRP A 8 -40.63 -5.02 -53.45
N GLN A 9 -39.35 -4.72 -53.24
CA GLN A 9 -38.42 -5.70 -52.69
C GLN A 9 -37.64 -5.07 -51.54
N ARG A 10 -37.39 -5.88 -50.50
CA ARG A 10 -36.54 -5.64 -49.32
C ARG A 10 -37.24 -5.12 -48.06
N ARG A 11 -38.07 -5.95 -47.40
CA ARG A 11 -38.25 -5.89 -45.93
C ARG A 11 -38.56 -7.28 -45.35
N ALA A 12 -37.59 -8.20 -45.40
CA ALA A 12 -37.69 -9.47 -44.67
C ALA A 12 -36.37 -9.91 -44.00
N GLY A 13 -35.27 -9.17 -44.17
CA GLY A 13 -33.94 -9.58 -43.68
C GLY A 13 -33.51 -9.01 -42.32
N PHE A 14 -34.30 -8.14 -41.68
CA PHE A 14 -33.86 -7.41 -40.47
C PHE A 14 -34.44 -7.93 -39.15
N ALA A 15 -35.46 -8.79 -39.18
CA ALA A 15 -36.15 -9.22 -37.95
C ALA A 15 -35.43 -10.37 -37.21
N VAL A 16 -34.61 -11.17 -37.88
CA VAL A 16 -33.98 -12.36 -37.29
C VAL A 16 -32.67 -12.03 -36.56
N VAL A 17 -31.95 -10.97 -36.96
CA VAL A 17 -30.69 -10.56 -36.31
C VAL A 17 -30.95 -9.83 -34.98
N ALA A 18 -32.05 -9.06 -34.88
CA ALA A 18 -32.37 -8.32 -33.66
C ALA A 18 -32.75 -9.23 -32.47
N LEU A 19 -33.34 -10.40 -32.72
CA LEU A 19 -33.74 -11.34 -31.66
C LEU A 19 -32.55 -12.13 -31.11
N LEU A 20 -31.53 -12.40 -31.92
CA LEU A 20 -30.33 -13.14 -31.48
C LEU A 20 -29.41 -12.26 -30.62
N VAL A 21 -29.33 -10.96 -30.91
CA VAL A 21 -28.52 -10.00 -30.13
C VAL A 21 -29.18 -9.65 -28.78
N ALA A 22 -30.51 -9.69 -28.69
CA ALA A 22 -31.22 -9.45 -27.42
C ALA A 22 -31.15 -10.65 -26.44
N ALA A 23 -30.97 -11.88 -26.94
CA ALA A 23 -30.87 -13.08 -26.11
C ALA A 23 -29.44 -13.40 -25.63
N LEU A 24 -28.42 -12.77 -26.22
CA LEU A 24 -27.01 -12.88 -25.81
C LEU A 24 -26.55 -11.73 -24.89
N GLY A 25 -27.46 -10.80 -24.56
CA GLY A 25 -27.16 -9.55 -23.87
C GLY A 25 -26.87 -9.60 -22.36
N PRO A 26 -27.28 -10.61 -21.56
CA PRO A 26 -26.93 -10.62 -20.14
C PRO A 26 -26.00 -11.77 -19.69
N SER A 27 -25.52 -12.66 -20.56
CA SER A 27 -24.78 -13.86 -20.13
C SER A 27 -23.26 -13.69 -19.91
N LEU A 28 -22.71 -12.47 -19.98
CA LEU A 28 -21.27 -12.22 -19.78
C LEU A 28 -20.93 -11.11 -18.78
N ALA A 29 -21.90 -10.59 -18.04
CA ALA A 29 -21.59 -10.01 -16.73
C ALA A 29 -21.49 -11.18 -15.75
N ALA A 30 -20.39 -11.91 -15.80
CA ALA A 30 -20.00 -12.71 -14.65
C ALA A 30 -20.11 -11.78 -13.44
N PRO A 31 -20.81 -12.15 -12.35
CA PRO A 31 -20.71 -11.36 -11.15
C PRO A 31 -19.23 -11.25 -10.87
N ALA A 32 -18.68 -10.04 -10.84
CA ALA A 32 -17.42 -9.82 -10.16
C ALA A 32 -17.68 -10.40 -8.77
N HIS A 33 -17.18 -11.61 -8.52
CA HIS A 33 -17.27 -12.22 -7.21
C HIS A 33 -16.53 -11.23 -6.33
N ALA A 34 -17.28 -10.35 -5.66
CA ALA A 34 -16.74 -9.50 -4.63
C ALA A 34 -16.10 -10.47 -3.65
N GLN A 35 -14.77 -10.56 -3.67
CA GLN A 35 -14.05 -11.39 -2.73
C GLN A 35 -14.53 -10.96 -1.36
N SER A 36 -15.18 -11.88 -0.65
CA SER A 36 -15.65 -11.60 0.69
C SER A 36 -14.44 -11.61 1.61
N PHE A 37 -14.28 -10.52 2.35
CA PHE A 37 -13.34 -10.40 3.43
C PHE A 37 -14.00 -10.80 4.75
N SER A 38 -13.23 -11.38 5.65
CA SER A 38 -13.67 -11.63 7.03
C SER A 38 -12.48 -11.53 7.99
N THR A 39 -12.76 -11.28 9.26
CA THR A 39 -11.71 -11.18 10.30
C THR A 39 -10.80 -12.42 10.37
N THR A 40 -11.28 -13.59 9.96
CA THR A 40 -10.46 -14.80 9.82
C THR A 40 -9.30 -14.66 8.82
N ASP A 41 -9.41 -13.77 7.83
CA ASP A 41 -8.35 -13.49 6.86
C ASP A 41 -7.13 -12.82 7.53
N LEU A 42 -7.31 -12.22 8.72
CA LEU A 42 -6.23 -11.64 9.51
C LEU A 42 -5.35 -12.68 10.19
N ALA A 43 -5.80 -13.93 10.33
CA ALA A 43 -5.06 -14.95 11.07
C ALA A 43 -3.64 -15.14 10.53
N GLY A 44 -2.65 -15.11 11.41
CA GLY A 44 -1.23 -15.24 11.07
C GLY A 44 -0.38 -14.06 11.57
N THR A 45 0.91 -14.08 11.23
CA THR A 45 1.87 -13.05 11.61
C THR A 45 1.93 -11.97 10.53
N TRP A 46 2.04 -10.71 10.93
CA TRP A 46 2.10 -9.55 10.04
C TRP A 46 3.26 -8.66 10.45
N ALA A 47 4.04 -8.20 9.47
CA ALA A 47 4.99 -7.12 9.64
C ALA A 47 4.28 -5.78 9.55
N PHE A 48 4.57 -4.89 10.50
CA PHE A 48 4.05 -3.55 10.60
C PHE A 48 5.13 -2.53 10.26
N VAL A 49 4.78 -1.53 9.46
CA VAL A 49 5.57 -0.31 9.28
C VAL A 49 4.63 0.89 9.25
N GLN A 50 5.00 1.97 9.92
CA GLN A 50 4.33 3.26 9.85
C GLN A 50 5.33 4.39 9.69
N LEU A 51 4.99 5.36 8.85
CA LEU A 51 5.61 6.69 8.82
C LEU A 51 4.64 7.69 9.42
N ALA A 52 4.99 8.23 10.59
CA ALA A 52 4.14 9.10 11.39
C ALA A 52 4.56 10.56 11.28
N THR A 53 3.58 11.44 11.21
CA THR A 53 3.75 12.89 11.30
C THR A 53 3.43 13.38 12.71
N PRO A 54 4.10 14.42 13.20
CA PRO A 54 3.88 14.90 14.56
C PRO A 54 2.48 15.50 14.70
N ALA A 55 1.87 15.33 15.87
CA ALA A 55 0.62 16.02 16.21
C ALA A 55 0.80 17.54 16.42
N GLY A 56 2.04 17.99 16.62
CA GLY A 56 2.41 19.38 16.92
C GLY A 56 3.17 20.07 15.79
N ALA A 57 3.99 21.07 16.15
CA ALA A 57 4.80 21.81 15.18
C ALA A 57 5.72 20.86 14.39
N PHE A 58 5.74 21.04 13.08
CA PHE A 58 6.59 20.25 12.19
C PHE A 58 8.05 20.68 12.32
N GLY A 59 8.91 19.74 12.68
CA GLY A 59 10.36 19.87 12.71
C GLY A 59 11.06 18.69 12.04
N ASN A 60 12.33 18.86 11.73
CA ASN A 60 13.20 17.87 11.08
C ASN A 60 13.43 16.59 11.89
N THR A 61 13.11 16.57 13.20
CA THR A 61 13.12 15.37 14.06
C THR A 61 11.72 14.85 14.38
N SER A 62 10.69 15.43 13.75
CA SER A 62 9.30 15.26 14.16
C SER A 62 8.56 14.20 13.34
N VAL A 63 9.09 13.82 12.18
CA VAL A 63 8.64 12.62 11.45
C VAL A 63 9.29 11.41 12.12
N ARG A 64 8.47 10.45 12.54
CA ARG A 64 8.91 9.22 13.21
C ARG A 64 8.55 8.01 12.35
N SER A 65 9.34 6.97 12.43
CA SER A 65 8.96 5.68 11.84
C SER A 65 8.80 4.65 12.94
N TYR A 66 7.81 3.77 12.80
CA TYR A 66 7.55 2.67 13.71
C TYR A 66 7.53 1.37 12.93
N SER A 67 8.07 0.31 13.49
CA SER A 67 8.09 -1.02 12.88
C SER A 67 7.89 -2.12 13.92
N GLY A 68 7.38 -3.27 13.51
CA GLY A 68 7.22 -4.40 14.42
C GLY A 68 6.53 -5.59 13.78
N GLN A 69 6.14 -6.57 14.59
CA GLN A 69 5.38 -7.74 14.12
C GLN A 69 4.26 -8.09 15.09
N VAL A 70 3.09 -8.40 14.55
CA VAL A 70 1.91 -8.80 15.32
C VAL A 70 1.36 -10.11 14.76
N THR A 71 0.99 -11.04 15.64
CA THR A 71 0.27 -12.26 15.24
C THR A 71 -1.18 -12.15 15.66
N PHE A 72 -2.10 -12.30 14.71
CA PHE A 72 -3.54 -12.31 14.96
C PHE A 72 -4.09 -13.74 14.98
N ASP A 73 -5.08 -14.01 15.84
CA ASP A 73 -5.95 -15.18 15.68
C ASP A 73 -7.02 -14.95 14.61
N GLY A 74 -7.86 -15.96 14.37
CA GLY A 74 -9.01 -15.88 13.48
C GLY A 74 -10.12 -14.90 13.92
N ASN A 75 -10.03 -14.37 15.15
CA ASN A 75 -10.93 -13.32 15.65
C ASN A 75 -10.28 -11.93 15.54
N GLY A 76 -9.07 -11.84 15.00
CA GLY A 76 -8.35 -10.57 14.84
C GLY A 76 -7.78 -10.02 16.15
N VAL A 77 -7.71 -10.82 17.21
CA VAL A 77 -7.06 -10.43 18.47
C VAL A 77 -5.55 -10.51 18.26
N GLY A 78 -4.84 -9.41 18.52
CA GLY A 78 -3.39 -9.36 18.45
C GLY A 78 -2.76 -9.99 19.68
N SER A 79 -1.80 -10.88 19.47
CA SER A 79 -1.12 -11.71 20.48
C SER A 79 -2.02 -12.66 21.29
N PRO A 80 -2.78 -13.58 20.65
CA PRO A 80 -3.48 -14.64 21.36
C PRO A 80 -2.51 -15.81 21.62
N GLY A 81 -1.78 -15.75 22.74
CA GLY A 81 -1.00 -16.88 23.28
C GLY A 81 0.52 -16.87 23.02
N GLY A 82 1.14 -15.72 22.78
CA GLY A 82 2.59 -15.57 22.55
C GLY A 82 3.20 -14.31 23.19
N ASP A 83 4.44 -13.96 22.79
CA ASP A 83 5.14 -12.74 23.21
C ASP A 83 4.34 -11.47 22.85
N PRO A 84 4.44 -10.40 23.65
CA PRO A 84 3.76 -9.15 23.37
C PRO A 84 4.26 -8.53 22.05
N PHE A 85 3.35 -7.88 21.33
CA PHE A 85 3.69 -7.13 20.12
C PHE A 85 4.55 -5.92 20.52
N ASN A 86 5.77 -5.84 19.99
CA ASN A 86 6.64 -4.70 20.19
C ASN A 86 6.69 -3.84 18.92
N LEU A 87 6.48 -2.54 19.10
CA LEU A 87 6.80 -1.50 18.13
C LEU A 87 8.17 -0.91 18.46
N ILE A 88 9.03 -0.78 17.46
CA ILE A 88 10.34 -0.16 17.56
C ILE A 88 10.32 1.09 16.68
N ASP A 89 10.75 2.22 17.24
CA ASP A 89 10.84 3.46 16.47
C ASP A 89 12.21 3.67 15.81
N ASP A 90 12.34 4.76 15.06
CA ASP A 90 13.57 5.18 14.37
C ASP A 90 14.75 5.50 15.30
N GLN A 91 14.50 5.61 16.61
CA GLN A 91 15.50 5.86 17.65
C GLN A 91 15.82 4.60 18.46
N SER A 92 15.34 3.44 18.00
CA SER A 92 15.48 2.15 18.70
C SER A 92 14.77 2.09 20.06
N GLN A 93 13.80 2.97 20.31
CA GLN A 93 12.92 2.86 21.46
C GLN A 93 11.89 1.77 21.21
N THR A 94 11.72 0.88 22.19
CA THR A 94 10.72 -0.19 22.14
C THR A 94 9.48 0.22 22.93
N TYR A 95 8.31 0.01 22.31
CA TYR A 95 6.99 0.18 22.87
C TYR A 95 6.26 -1.17 22.86
N THR A 96 5.90 -1.66 24.03
CA THR A 96 5.22 -2.95 24.17
C THR A 96 3.71 -2.76 24.16
N ILE A 97 3.03 -3.45 23.25
CA ILE A 97 1.58 -3.57 23.16
C ILE A 97 1.15 -4.82 23.91
N THR A 98 0.25 -4.64 24.88
CA THR A 98 -0.18 -5.71 25.80
C THR A 98 -1.50 -6.33 25.39
N SER A 99 -2.33 -5.59 24.66
CA SER A 99 -3.62 -6.06 24.18
C SER A 99 -4.08 -5.24 22.98
N GLY A 100 -4.97 -5.83 22.19
CA GLY A 100 -5.61 -5.13 21.09
C GLY A 100 -6.24 -6.07 20.09
N SER A 101 -7.00 -5.50 19.17
CA SER A 101 -7.60 -6.27 18.08
C SER A 101 -7.76 -5.42 16.83
N LEU A 102 -7.75 -6.10 15.68
CA LEU A 102 -8.08 -5.57 14.38
C LEU A 102 -9.29 -6.35 13.85
N THR A 103 -10.27 -5.63 13.34
CA THR A 103 -11.49 -6.21 12.76
C THR A 103 -11.55 -5.89 11.28
N LEU A 104 -12.09 -6.83 10.48
CA LEU A 104 -12.19 -6.68 9.03
C LEU A 104 -13.66 -6.74 8.59
N GLY A 105 -14.14 -5.67 7.99
CA GLY A 105 -15.45 -5.60 7.36
C GLY A 105 -15.51 -6.42 6.07
N ALA A 106 -16.71 -6.81 5.64
CA ALA A 106 -16.92 -7.60 4.42
C ALA A 106 -16.45 -6.89 3.14
N ASP A 107 -16.33 -5.56 3.18
CA ASP A 107 -15.80 -4.74 2.11
C ASP A 107 -14.27 -4.59 2.14
N GLY A 108 -13.60 -5.14 3.16
CA GLY A 108 -12.16 -5.07 3.36
C GLY A 108 -11.69 -3.91 4.24
N GLN A 109 -12.59 -3.14 4.86
CA GLN A 109 -12.19 -2.11 5.83
C GLN A 109 -11.63 -2.73 7.10
N ALA A 110 -10.42 -2.32 7.47
CA ALA A 110 -9.72 -2.76 8.67
C ALA A 110 -9.71 -1.64 9.72
N GLN A 111 -10.15 -1.96 10.94
CA GLN A 111 -10.21 -1.01 12.05
C GLN A 111 -9.91 -1.71 13.37
N GLY A 112 -9.24 -1.03 14.29
CA GLY A 112 -8.74 -1.66 15.52
C GLY A 112 -8.08 -0.69 16.47
N ALA A 113 -7.82 -1.17 17.68
CA ALA A 113 -7.09 -0.44 18.70
C ALA A 113 -6.20 -1.38 19.49
N PHE A 114 -5.04 -0.87 19.87
CA PHE A 114 -4.00 -1.59 20.60
C PHE A 114 -3.51 -0.70 21.74
N ALA A 115 -3.58 -1.24 22.95
CA ALA A 115 -3.09 -0.58 24.15
C ALA A 115 -1.58 -0.82 24.27
N PHE A 116 -0.83 0.24 24.52
CA PHE A 116 0.52 0.13 25.04
C PHE A 116 0.46 -0.47 26.46
N ASN A 117 1.61 -0.77 27.08
CA ASN A 117 1.63 -1.23 28.47
C ASN A 117 0.83 -0.28 29.40
N ASP A 118 0.63 -0.67 30.66
CA ASP A 118 -0.15 0.11 31.64
C ASP A 118 0.45 1.50 32.01
N ASP A 119 1.24 2.13 31.13
CA ASP A 119 1.57 3.55 31.17
C ASP A 119 0.36 4.39 30.68
N PRO A 120 -0.36 5.03 31.60
CA PRO A 120 -1.56 5.81 31.27
C PRO A 120 -1.23 7.08 30.48
N ASP A 121 0.04 7.45 30.36
CA ASP A 121 0.48 8.64 29.62
C ASP A 121 0.71 8.34 28.13
N LEU A 122 0.75 7.06 27.72
CA LEU A 122 0.86 6.67 26.32
C LEU A 122 -0.51 6.61 25.65
N THR A 123 -0.63 7.28 24.50
CA THR A 123 -1.86 7.22 23.69
C THR A 123 -1.90 5.94 22.86
N ASP A 124 -3.04 5.25 22.86
CA ASP A 124 -3.26 3.99 22.13
C ASP A 124 -2.85 4.06 20.65
N PHE A 125 -2.45 2.91 20.12
CA PHE A 125 -2.31 2.69 18.68
C PHE A 125 -3.70 2.39 18.10
N VAL A 126 -4.22 3.30 17.27
CA VAL A 126 -5.56 3.20 16.68
C VAL A 126 -5.50 3.14 15.16
N VAL A 127 -6.13 2.13 14.57
CA VAL A 127 -6.35 1.97 13.14
C VAL A 127 -7.78 2.36 12.81
N SER A 128 -7.99 3.44 12.06
CA SER A 128 -9.32 4.00 11.77
C SER A 128 -9.64 4.13 10.28
N GLY A 129 -8.65 3.95 9.40
CA GLY A 129 -8.79 4.20 7.96
C GLY A 129 -7.93 3.28 7.12
N ALA A 130 -8.04 1.97 7.34
CA ALA A 130 -7.25 0.97 6.61
C ALA A 130 -8.10 0.04 5.76
N ARG A 131 -7.48 -0.53 4.74
CA ARG A 131 -8.13 -1.45 3.81
C ARG A 131 -7.22 -2.62 3.48
N MET A 132 -7.77 -3.82 3.56
CA MET A 132 -7.13 -5.02 3.03
C MET A 132 -7.22 -5.00 1.51
N LEU A 133 -6.11 -5.33 0.85
CA LEU A 133 -6.05 -5.52 -0.59
C LEU A 133 -6.64 -6.89 -0.95
N THR A 134 -7.04 -7.05 -2.21
CA THR A 134 -7.66 -8.29 -2.72
C THR A 134 -6.76 -9.52 -2.63
N ASP A 135 -5.45 -9.32 -2.46
CA ASP A 135 -4.50 -10.39 -2.21
C ASP A 135 -4.69 -11.04 -0.83
N LYS A 136 -5.34 -10.38 0.13
CA LYS A 136 -5.46 -10.76 1.56
C LYS A 136 -4.14 -10.86 2.33
N HIS A 137 -3.06 -10.33 1.77
CA HIS A 137 -1.72 -10.32 2.38
C HIS A 137 -1.25 -8.92 2.72
N THR A 138 -1.96 -7.89 2.24
CA THR A 138 -1.58 -6.50 2.47
C THR A 138 -2.75 -5.71 3.04
N ILE A 139 -2.49 -4.92 4.08
CA ILE A 139 -3.40 -3.90 4.59
C ILE A 139 -2.66 -2.57 4.55
N VAL A 140 -3.28 -1.55 3.98
CA VAL A 140 -2.73 -0.19 3.92
C VAL A 140 -3.74 0.81 4.43
N GLY A 141 -3.26 1.87 5.07
CA GLY A 141 -4.15 2.91 5.57
C GLY A 141 -3.48 3.93 6.45
N THR A 142 -4.30 4.54 7.30
CA THR A 142 -3.85 5.48 8.32
C THR A 142 -4.04 4.92 9.72
N ALA A 143 -3.08 5.21 10.58
CA ALA A 143 -3.14 4.89 11.99
C ALA A 143 -2.61 6.06 12.83
N THR A 144 -3.01 6.07 14.09
CA THR A 144 -2.48 6.98 15.11
C THR A 144 -1.66 6.17 16.10
N ILE A 145 -0.41 6.55 16.36
CA ILE A 145 0.47 5.92 17.35
C ILE A 145 1.01 7.03 18.25
N LEU A 146 0.82 6.95 19.57
CA LEU A 146 1.30 7.97 20.52
C LEU A 146 0.84 9.39 20.13
N GLY A 147 -0.41 9.49 19.66
CA GLY A 147 -1.02 10.73 19.16
C GLY A 147 -0.55 11.17 17.76
N GLN A 148 0.42 10.48 17.15
CA GLN A 148 0.96 10.83 15.83
C GLN A 148 0.23 10.07 14.73
N ILE A 149 -0.36 10.80 13.79
CA ILE A 149 -1.06 10.22 12.64
C ILE A 149 -0.04 9.90 11.54
N GLY A 150 -0.12 8.71 10.99
CA GLY A 150 0.78 8.23 9.95
C GLY A 150 0.13 7.31 8.93
N LEU A 151 0.79 7.18 7.78
CA LEU A 151 0.52 6.11 6.83
C LEU A 151 1.17 4.84 7.37
N PHE A 152 0.43 3.74 7.36
CA PHE A 152 0.95 2.44 7.76
C PHE A 152 0.59 1.34 6.77
N ASN A 153 1.36 0.28 6.84
CA ASN A 153 1.15 -0.97 6.14
C ASN A 153 1.33 -2.16 7.09
N LEU A 154 0.46 -3.14 6.94
CA LEU A 154 0.66 -4.49 7.45
C LEU A 154 0.86 -5.43 6.26
N VAL A 155 1.91 -6.23 6.32
CA VAL A 155 2.22 -7.25 5.31
C VAL A 155 2.25 -8.61 5.99
N LYS A 156 1.44 -9.54 5.51
CA LYS A 156 1.34 -10.87 6.07
C LYS A 156 2.64 -11.64 5.86
N LEU A 157 3.18 -12.18 6.94
CA LEU A 157 4.35 -13.03 6.97
C LEU A 157 3.87 -14.48 6.92
N GLU A 158 3.88 -15.09 5.74
CA GLU A 158 3.60 -16.52 5.63
C GLU A 158 4.82 -17.32 6.11
N PRO A 159 4.65 -18.35 6.99
CA PRO A 159 5.75 -19.15 7.54
C PRO A 159 6.63 -19.84 6.49
N SER A 160 6.22 -19.85 5.23
CA SER A 160 6.91 -20.44 4.09
C SER A 160 7.15 -19.47 2.93
N GLN A 161 6.86 -18.18 3.07
CA GLN A 161 7.38 -17.18 2.12
C GLN A 161 8.83 -16.87 2.49
N SER A 162 9.74 -17.69 1.98
CA SER A 162 11.09 -17.22 1.75
C SER A 162 11.02 -16.24 0.58
N PHE A 163 11.28 -14.96 0.81
CA PHE A 163 11.65 -14.04 -0.27
C PHE A 163 12.93 -14.58 -0.89
N THR A 164 12.85 -15.19 -2.06
CA THR A 164 14.05 -15.46 -2.84
C THR A 164 14.27 -14.23 -3.70
N LEU A 165 15.42 -13.58 -3.53
CA LEU A 165 15.79 -12.39 -4.31
C LEU A 165 15.66 -12.65 -5.83
N ASN A 166 15.84 -13.92 -6.22
CA ASN A 166 15.78 -14.42 -7.58
C ASN A 166 14.36 -14.49 -8.18
N ASP A 167 13.34 -14.81 -7.39
CA ASP A 167 11.98 -15.02 -7.91
C ASP A 167 11.02 -13.87 -7.53
N ASP A 168 11.20 -13.27 -6.36
CA ASP A 168 10.24 -12.31 -5.80
C ASP A 168 10.63 -10.84 -6.00
N LEU A 169 11.93 -10.55 -6.06
CA LEU A 169 12.43 -9.18 -6.19
C LEU A 169 12.88 -8.84 -7.61
N ALA A 170 13.15 -9.85 -8.45
CA ALA A 170 13.68 -9.67 -9.80
C ALA A 170 12.69 -8.98 -10.76
N ALA A 171 12.55 -7.67 -10.62
CA ALA A 171 11.65 -6.83 -11.39
C ALA A 171 12.10 -5.36 -11.30
N ASP A 172 11.40 -4.53 -12.07
CA ASP A 172 11.43 -3.08 -11.90
C ASP A 172 10.49 -2.69 -10.77
N TRP A 173 11.06 -2.12 -9.71
CA TRP A 173 10.32 -1.60 -8.57
C TRP A 173 10.21 -0.09 -8.70
N HIS A 174 8.97 0.40 -8.70
CA HIS A 174 8.70 1.82 -8.55
C HIS A 174 8.57 2.13 -7.05
N TYR A 175 9.34 3.08 -6.56
CA TYR A 175 9.18 3.57 -5.19
C TYR A 175 8.87 5.06 -5.20
N SER A 176 8.18 5.48 -4.15
CA SER A 176 7.93 6.89 -3.82
C SER A 176 8.48 7.14 -2.43
N GLU A 177 9.37 8.11 -2.31
CA GLU A 177 10.01 8.51 -1.06
C GLU A 177 9.62 9.96 -0.76
N LEU A 178 9.19 10.23 0.48
CA LEU A 178 9.05 11.59 0.95
C LEU A 178 10.43 12.06 1.42
N THR A 179 11.11 12.83 0.58
CA THR A 179 12.44 13.35 0.92
C THR A 179 12.32 14.75 1.53
N PRO A 180 13.06 15.06 2.61
CA PRO A 180 13.26 16.44 3.02
C PRO A 180 13.83 17.23 1.83
N SER A 181 13.42 18.50 1.66
CA SER A 181 14.01 19.36 0.63
C SER A 181 15.54 19.38 0.76
N ASN A 182 16.22 19.18 -0.37
CA ASN A 182 17.68 19.29 -0.48
C ASN A 182 18.15 20.76 -0.57
N ASP A 183 17.24 21.72 -0.38
CA ASP A 183 17.56 23.15 -0.25
C ASP A 183 18.24 23.43 1.11
N LEU A 184 19.42 22.83 1.29
CA LEU A 184 20.35 23.11 2.40
C LEU A 184 20.89 24.55 2.35
N ALA A 185 20.58 25.32 1.30
CA ALA A 185 21.00 26.72 1.16
C ALA A 185 20.19 27.71 2.01
N ARG A 186 19.13 27.28 2.72
CA ARG A 186 18.39 28.11 3.67
C ARG A 186 19.07 28.21 5.05
N THR A 187 20.32 28.66 5.08
CA THR A 187 20.99 29.19 6.29
C THR A 187 20.81 30.72 6.45
N ALA A 188 19.84 31.31 5.77
CA ALA A 188 19.43 32.70 6.01
C ALA A 188 18.42 32.78 7.17
N PRO A 189 18.57 33.71 8.13
CA PRO A 189 17.58 33.91 9.18
C PRO A 189 16.23 34.32 8.57
N GLY A 190 15.20 33.48 8.74
CA GLY A 190 13.86 33.72 8.17
C GLY A 190 13.35 32.62 7.23
N SER A 191 14.06 31.51 7.08
CA SER A 191 13.59 30.35 6.31
C SER A 191 12.35 29.71 6.94
N VAL A 192 11.25 29.69 6.19
CA VAL A 192 10.03 28.91 6.49
C VAL A 192 10.38 27.42 6.41
N ALA A 193 9.72 26.59 7.24
CA ALA A 193 9.87 25.14 7.33
C ALA A 193 10.12 24.50 5.94
N GLY A 194 11.12 23.61 5.86
CA GLY A 194 11.50 22.96 4.61
C GLY A 194 10.32 22.18 4.01
N ASP A 195 10.03 22.44 2.74
CA ASP A 195 9.04 21.66 2.01
C ASP A 195 9.54 20.21 1.88
N ALA A 196 8.70 19.23 2.20
CA ALA A 196 8.97 17.84 1.87
C ALA A 196 8.41 17.56 0.48
N ALA A 197 9.19 16.91 -0.39
CA ALA A 197 8.74 16.57 -1.74
C ALA A 197 8.64 15.06 -1.90
N TRP A 198 7.56 14.62 -2.53
CA TRP A 198 7.46 13.27 -3.04
C TRP A 198 8.40 13.13 -4.23
N VAL A 199 9.38 12.25 -4.08
CA VAL A 199 10.28 11.86 -5.13
C VAL A 199 9.92 10.45 -5.55
N THR A 200 9.83 10.25 -6.85
CA THR A 200 9.63 8.93 -7.44
C THR A 200 10.93 8.47 -8.09
N GLY A 201 11.23 7.18 -7.99
CA GLY A 201 12.31 6.57 -8.73
C GLY A 201 12.01 5.11 -9.06
N SER A 202 12.96 4.49 -9.75
CA SER A 202 12.92 3.06 -10.03
C SER A 202 14.19 2.38 -9.55
N ILE A 203 14.03 1.19 -9.00
CA ILE A 203 15.12 0.30 -8.63
C ILE A 203 14.90 -1.01 -9.38
N ARG A 204 15.93 -1.49 -10.07
CA ARG A 204 15.91 -2.80 -10.73
C ARG A 204 16.74 -3.78 -9.90
N PHE A 205 16.08 -4.84 -9.46
CA PHE A 205 16.76 -5.97 -8.83
C PHE A 205 16.94 -7.07 -9.87
N HIS A 206 18.16 -7.60 -9.95
CA HIS A 206 18.51 -8.70 -10.84
C HIS A 206 18.56 -10.00 -10.04
N PRO A 207 18.12 -11.13 -10.63
CA PRO A 207 18.07 -12.39 -9.92
C PRO A 207 19.39 -12.79 -9.26
N ASP A 208 20.52 -12.53 -9.90
CA ASP A 208 21.81 -13.05 -9.43
C ASP A 208 22.68 -12.04 -8.67
N ASN A 209 22.38 -10.73 -8.79
CA ASN A 209 23.26 -9.67 -8.30
C ASN A 209 22.56 -8.64 -7.39
N GLY A 210 21.26 -8.80 -7.11
CA GLY A 210 20.51 -7.83 -6.31
C GLY A 210 20.28 -6.51 -7.01
N CYS A 211 20.21 -5.42 -6.25
CA CYS A 211 20.05 -4.07 -6.80
C CYS A 211 21.34 -3.66 -7.54
N THR A 212 21.34 -3.67 -8.87
CA THR A 212 22.48 -3.20 -9.66
C THR A 212 22.21 -1.91 -10.40
N ASP A 213 20.93 -1.55 -10.63
CA ASP A 213 20.56 -0.31 -11.33
C ASP A 213 19.45 0.43 -10.56
N ALA A 214 19.62 1.74 -10.41
CA ALA A 214 18.65 2.59 -9.73
C ALA A 214 18.59 3.96 -10.42
N ALA A 215 17.40 4.38 -10.84
CA ALA A 215 17.15 5.74 -11.29
C ALA A 215 16.47 6.51 -10.16
N LEU A 216 17.27 7.27 -9.43
CA LEU A 216 16.86 8.01 -8.25
C LEU A 216 17.13 9.49 -8.47
N THR A 217 16.12 10.31 -8.28
CA THR A 217 16.27 11.77 -8.24
C THR A 217 16.17 12.26 -6.81
N LEU A 218 16.61 13.48 -6.56
CA LEU A 218 16.42 14.24 -5.35
C LEU A 218 15.21 15.16 -5.53
N ALA A 219 14.68 15.73 -4.44
CA ALA A 219 13.54 16.65 -4.47
C ALA A 219 13.70 17.84 -5.42
N ASP A 220 14.93 18.30 -5.63
CA ASP A 220 15.29 19.41 -6.52
C ASP A 220 15.51 18.98 -7.99
N GLY A 221 15.24 17.70 -8.31
CA GLY A 221 15.45 17.10 -9.62
C GLY A 221 16.90 16.73 -9.90
N THR A 222 17.84 16.97 -8.97
CA THR A 222 19.21 16.49 -9.13
C THR A 222 19.25 14.96 -9.05
N VAL A 223 20.20 14.36 -9.75
CA VAL A 223 20.27 12.90 -9.86
C VAL A 223 21.03 12.31 -8.67
N ARG A 224 20.38 11.44 -7.90
CA ARG A 224 20.98 10.68 -6.78
C ARG A 224 21.66 9.40 -7.27
N ALA A 225 21.05 8.73 -8.25
CA ALA A 225 21.62 7.58 -8.95
C ALA A 225 21.03 7.49 -10.37
N GLU A 226 21.85 7.08 -11.32
CA GLU A 226 21.45 6.83 -12.71
C GLU A 226 21.34 5.33 -12.94
N ALA A 227 20.28 4.91 -13.64
CA ALA A 227 20.25 3.58 -14.19
C ALA A 227 21.31 3.51 -15.31
N THR A 228 22.35 2.71 -15.10
CA THR A 228 23.26 2.33 -16.17
C THR A 228 22.53 1.34 -17.06
N ASP A 229 22.32 1.65 -18.34
CA ASP A 229 21.73 0.68 -19.27
C ASP A 229 22.68 -0.53 -19.39
N PRO A 230 22.29 -1.74 -18.94
CA PRO A 230 23.15 -2.91 -19.10
C PRO A 230 23.36 -3.28 -20.58
N LEU A 231 22.58 -2.72 -21.51
CA LEU A 231 22.74 -2.90 -22.95
C LEU A 231 23.62 -1.83 -23.61
N ASN A 232 24.07 -0.80 -22.88
CA ASN A 232 24.99 0.18 -23.41
C ASN A 232 25.99 0.69 -22.36
N PRO A 233 27.05 -0.08 -22.05
CA PRO A 233 28.07 0.29 -21.08
C PRO A 233 28.98 1.47 -21.53
N PHE A 234 28.76 2.00 -22.73
CA PHE A 234 29.45 3.16 -23.28
C PHE A 234 28.44 3.99 -24.07
N GLY A 235 27.65 4.85 -23.41
CA GLY A 235 26.67 5.79 -23.99
C GLY A 235 26.57 5.91 -25.51
#